data_AF-A0A2G2XQJ9-F1
#
_entry.id   AF-A0A2G2XQJ9-F1
#
_cell.length_a   1.000
_cell.length_b   1.000
_cell.length_c   1.000
_cell.angle_alpha   90.00
_cell.angle_beta   90.00
_cell.angle_gamma   90.00
#
_symmetry.space_group_name_H-M   'P 1'
#
loop_
_entity.id
_entity.type
_entity.pdbx_description
1 polymer ?
#
loop_
_entity_poly.entity_id
_entity_poly.type
_entity_poly.pdbx_seq_one_letter_code
_entity_poly.pdbx_strand_id
1 'polypeptide(L)'
;MGDYRILPRSVAASLIADVWSCGVTLYVMLVGAYPFEDPEEPKNFRKTIQRILNVHYSIPDYVHISPECRHLISRIFVADPAKFEEPDQRMQSTNEIMQIITEATIPAAGTNSLNHYLTGSLDIDDDMEEDLESNPDLDIASSGEIVYAM
;
A
#
# COMPACT_ATOMS: atom_id res chain seq x y z
N MET A 1 6.95 -2.04 36.90
CA MET A 1 8.07 -1.58 36.06
C MET A 1 7.81 -2.14 34.68
N GLY A 2 7.05 -1.43 33.84
CA GLY A 2 6.50 -1.97 32.60
C GLY A 2 7.42 -1.69 31.41
N ASP A 3 7.75 -2.74 30.66
CA ASP A 3 8.56 -2.67 29.45
C ASP A 3 7.82 -1.89 28.34
N TYR A 4 8.25 -0.67 28.06
CA TYR A 4 7.84 0.12 26.90
C TYR A 4 8.38 -0.57 25.63
N ARG A 5 7.57 -1.43 24.99
CA ARG A 5 7.96 -2.09 23.73
C ARG A 5 7.94 -1.10 22.57
N ILE A 6 9.10 -0.50 22.32
CA ILE A 6 9.43 0.33 21.15
C ILE A 6 8.95 -0.40 19.89
N LEU A 7 8.18 0.27 19.02
CA LEU A 7 7.82 -0.33 17.73
C LEU A 7 9.12 -0.75 17.02
N PRO A 8 9.19 -1.99 16.48
CA PRO A 8 10.40 -2.45 15.81
C PRO A 8 10.77 -1.44 14.73
N ARG A 9 12.05 -1.05 14.66
CA ARG A 9 12.55 -0.07 13.67
C ARG A 9 12.13 -0.40 12.24
N SER A 10 11.95 -1.69 11.93
CA SER A 10 11.45 -2.16 10.64
C SER A 10 10.03 -1.68 10.32
N VAL A 11 9.12 -1.66 11.29
CA VAL A 11 7.72 -1.23 11.09
C VAL A 11 7.66 0.27 10.85
N ALA A 12 8.42 1.07 11.61
CA ALA A 12 8.49 2.52 11.39
C ALA A 12 9.04 2.86 9.99
N ALA A 13 10.09 2.15 9.55
CA ALA A 13 10.64 2.30 8.21
C ALA A 13 9.63 1.95 7.11
N SER A 14 8.83 0.89 7.29
CA SER A 14 7.76 0.52 6.36
C SER A 14 6.69 1.60 6.24
N LEU A 15 6.20 2.14 7.36
CA LEU A 15 5.19 3.21 7.34
C LEU A 15 5.71 4.49 6.68
N ILE A 16 6.97 4.84 6.89
CA ILE A 16 7.62 5.98 6.23
C ILE A 16 7.70 5.75 4.72
N ALA A 17 8.04 4.54 4.28
CA ALA A 17 8.07 4.19 2.87
C ALA A 17 6.68 4.26 2.23
N ASP A 18 5.63 3.86 2.95
CA ASP A 18 4.24 3.95 2.49
C ASP A 18 3.81 5.42 2.29
N VAL A 19 4.12 6.31 3.25
CA VAL A 19 3.85 7.75 3.13
C VAL A 19 4.57 8.36 1.92
N TRP A 20 5.83 7.98 1.71
CA TRP A 20 6.60 8.39 0.54
C TRP A 20 5.94 7.92 -0.76
N SER A 21 5.50 6.66 -0.81
CA SER A 21 4.82 6.07 -1.96
C SER A 21 3.49 6.78 -2.26
N CYS A 22 2.71 7.12 -1.23
CA CYS A 22 1.52 7.95 -1.37
C CYS A 22 1.84 9.35 -1.94
N GLY A 23 2.95 9.95 -1.54
CA GLY A 23 3.42 11.22 -2.10
C GLY A 23 3.74 11.15 -3.59
N VAL A 24 4.41 10.08 -4.02
CA VAL A 24 4.70 9.84 -5.46
C VAL A 24 3.40 9.71 -6.25
N THR A 25 2.45 8.90 -5.77
CA THR A 25 1.14 8.73 -6.40
C THR A 25 0.36 10.05 -6.49
N LEU A 26 0.33 10.83 -5.40
CA LEU A 26 -0.31 12.14 -5.38
C LEU A 26 0.32 13.09 -6.42
N TYR A 27 1.65 13.12 -6.49
CA TYR A 27 2.35 13.94 -7.47
C TYR A 27 1.99 13.55 -8.91
N VAL A 28 1.96 12.25 -9.22
CA VAL A 28 1.58 11.75 -10.54
C VAL A 28 0.15 12.13 -10.90
N MET A 29 -0.79 12.07 -9.95
CA MET A 29 -2.18 12.48 -10.17
C MET A 29 -2.31 13.98 -10.48
N LEU A 30 -1.46 14.82 -9.88
CA LEU A 30 -1.49 16.27 -10.06
C LEU A 30 -0.73 16.76 -11.30
N VAL A 31 0.39 16.13 -11.62
CA VAL A 31 1.35 16.59 -12.64
C VAL A 31 1.31 15.73 -13.91
N GLY A 32 0.89 14.48 -13.81
CA GLY A 32 0.88 13.52 -14.93
C GLY A 32 2.25 12.90 -15.27
N ALA A 33 3.27 13.15 -14.43
CA ALA A 33 4.62 12.61 -14.60
C ALA A 33 5.23 12.24 -13.24
N TYR A 34 6.24 11.36 -13.24
CA TYR A 34 6.93 10.99 -12.00
C TYR A 34 7.83 12.12 -11.46
N PRO A 35 7.86 12.36 -10.14
CA PRO A 35 8.56 13.52 -9.55
C PRO A 35 10.08 13.51 -9.72
N PHE A 36 10.68 12.32 -9.82
CA PHE A 36 12.14 12.14 -9.86
C PHE A 36 12.65 11.60 -11.20
N GLU A 37 11.75 11.35 -12.16
CA GLU A 37 12.14 10.93 -13.50
C GLU A 37 12.63 12.13 -14.31
N ASP A 38 13.58 11.89 -15.20
CA ASP A 38 14.02 12.93 -16.12
C ASP A 38 13.13 12.95 -17.37
N PRO A 39 12.47 14.08 -17.69
CA PRO A 39 11.61 14.16 -18.88
C PRO A 39 12.35 13.88 -20.20
N GLU A 40 13.64 14.22 -20.28
CA GLU A 40 14.46 14.03 -21.48
C GLU A 40 15.06 12.61 -21.54
N GLU A 41 15.22 11.96 -20.39
CA GLU A 41 15.87 10.65 -20.27
C GLU A 41 15.09 9.70 -19.32
N PRO A 42 13.84 9.33 -19.63
CA PRO A 42 12.95 8.63 -18.70
C PRO A 42 13.45 7.23 -18.28
N LYS A 43 14.29 6.61 -19.12
CA LYS A 43 14.89 5.28 -18.85
C LYS A 43 16.23 5.34 -18.13
N ASN A 44 16.71 6.53 -17.76
CA ASN A 44 17.97 6.70 -17.04
C ASN A 44 17.76 6.52 -15.53
N PHE A 45 17.60 5.26 -15.11
CA PHE A 45 17.36 4.92 -13.70
C PHE A 45 18.44 5.46 -12.77
N ARG A 46 19.70 5.53 -13.22
CA ARG A 46 20.80 6.09 -12.42
C ARG A 46 20.52 7.56 -12.07
N LYS A 47 20.03 8.35 -13.01
CA LYS A 47 19.65 9.76 -12.80
C LYS A 47 18.43 9.86 -11.88
N THR A 48 17.43 9.01 -12.08
CA THR A 48 16.24 8.93 -11.20
C THR A 48 16.62 8.64 -9.74
N ILE A 49 17.47 7.63 -9.49
CA ILE A 49 17.93 7.31 -8.14
C ILE A 49 18.68 8.48 -7.51
N GLN A 50 19.54 9.17 -8.26
CA GLN A 50 20.23 10.37 -7.76
C GLN A 50 19.25 11.49 -7.39
N ARG A 51 18.17 11.67 -8.16
CA ARG A 51 17.13 12.66 -7.83
C ARG A 51 16.32 12.26 -6.60
N ILE A 52 16.02 10.97 -6.41
CA ILE A 52 15.37 10.47 -5.18
C ILE A 52 16.23 10.75 -3.95
N LEU A 53 17.52 10.38 -3.99
CA LEU A 53 18.44 10.54 -2.86
C LEU A 53 18.64 12.01 -2.45
N ASN A 54 18.56 12.93 -3.42
CA ASN A 54 18.66 14.38 -3.18
C ASN A 54 17.30 15.07 -3.04
N VAL A 55 16.19 14.32 -3.09
CA VAL A 55 14.81 14.83 -3.07
C VAL A 55 14.60 15.94 -4.11
N HIS A 56 15.10 15.72 -5.31
CA HIS A 56 15.10 16.72 -6.39
C HIS A 56 13.93 16.53 -7.35
N TYR A 57 12.82 17.21 -7.05
CA TYR A 57 11.61 17.30 -7.86
C TYR A 57 11.20 18.78 -8.08
N SER A 58 10.41 19.05 -9.11
CA SER A 58 9.87 20.39 -9.37
C SER A 58 8.50 20.32 -10.02
N ILE A 59 7.52 21.04 -9.47
CA ILE A 59 6.19 21.16 -10.06
C ILE A 59 6.26 22.18 -11.22
N PRO A 60 5.90 21.81 -12.46
CA PRO A 60 5.95 22.73 -13.60
C PRO A 60 5.02 23.96 -13.45
N ASP A 61 5.40 25.10 -14.03
CA ASP A 61 4.67 26.37 -13.90
C ASP A 61 3.24 26.34 -14.46
N TYR A 62 2.99 25.48 -15.45
CA TYR A 62 1.67 25.29 -16.05
C TYR A 62 0.72 24.49 -15.13
N VAL A 63 1.24 23.83 -14.08
CA VAL A 63 0.43 23.07 -13.13
C VAL A 63 0.04 23.99 -11.96
N HIS A 64 -1.23 24.37 -11.93
CA HIS A 64 -1.78 25.18 -10.85
C HIS A 64 -2.27 24.28 -9.70
N ILE A 65 -1.52 24.28 -8.60
CA ILE A 65 -1.92 23.64 -7.33
C ILE A 65 -1.92 24.66 -6.19
N SER A 66 -2.76 24.42 -5.20
CA SER A 66 -2.86 25.31 -4.04
C SER A 66 -1.54 25.33 -3.24
N PRO A 67 -1.23 26.44 -2.55
CA PRO A 67 -0.06 26.52 -1.67
C PRO A 67 -0.04 25.42 -0.60
N GLU A 68 -1.21 25.04 -0.08
CA GLU A 68 -1.37 24.01 0.94
C GLU A 68 -1.01 22.63 0.38
N CYS A 69 -1.39 22.35 -0.86
CA CYS A 69 -1.04 21.11 -1.55
C CYS A 69 0.47 21.03 -1.81
N ARG A 70 1.08 22.13 -2.29
CA ARG A 70 2.53 22.22 -2.47
C ARG A 70 3.28 22.01 -1.16
N HIS A 71 2.78 22.61 -0.08
CA HIS A 71 3.33 22.43 1.26
C HIS A 71 3.20 20.99 1.74
N LEU A 72 2.05 20.33 1.53
CA LEU A 72 1.86 18.92 1.85
C LEU A 72 2.88 18.02 1.14
N ILE A 73 3.07 18.19 -0.17
CA ILE A 73 4.05 17.41 -0.96
C ILE A 73 5.47 17.61 -0.40
N SER A 74 5.84 18.86 -0.05
CA SER A 74 7.15 19.16 0.52
C SER A 74 7.41 18.50 1.87
N ARG A 75 6.37 18.25 2.68
CA ARG A 75 6.49 17.52 3.96
C ARG A 75 6.53 16.01 3.79
N ILE A 76 5.98 15.47 2.70
CA ILE A 76 6.05 14.04 2.39
C ILE A 76 7.45 13.69 1.88
N PHE A 77 7.97 14.47 0.94
CA PHE A 77 9.29 14.23 0.36
C PHE A 77 10.41 14.82 1.22
N VAL A 78 10.69 14.15 2.35
CA VAL A 78 11.82 14.46 3.23
C VAL A 78 12.77 13.25 3.25
N ALA A 79 14.04 13.47 2.89
CA ALA A 79 15.06 12.42 2.77
C ALA A 79 15.48 11.80 4.10
N ASP A 80 15.32 12.54 5.20
CA ASP A 80 15.80 12.14 6.51
C ASP A 80 14.63 11.83 7.46
N PRO A 81 14.36 10.55 7.77
CA PRO A 81 13.36 10.18 8.75
C PRO A 81 13.75 10.55 10.19
N ALA A 82 15.02 10.87 10.48
CA ALA A 82 15.44 11.33 11.81
C ALA A 82 14.92 12.73 12.17
N LYS A 83 14.41 13.49 11.19
CA LYS A 83 13.71 14.77 11.44
C LYS A 83 12.30 14.60 12.04
N PHE A 84 11.81 13.36 12.21
CA PHE A 84 10.56 13.04 12.92
C PHE A 84 10.78 12.69 14.40
N GLU A 85 12.02 12.77 14.91
CA GLU A 85 12.29 12.63 16.34
C GLU A 85 11.95 13.94 17.08
N GLU A 86 10.68 14.11 17.47
CA GLU A 86 10.37 14.85 18.70
C GLU A 86 10.92 14.02 19.88
N PRO A 87 11.83 14.56 20.71
CA PRO A 87 12.27 13.86 21.89
C PRO A 87 11.15 13.94 22.92
N ASP A 88 10.73 12.78 23.40
CA ASP A 88 9.91 12.56 24.60
C ASP A 88 8.40 12.31 24.38
N GLN A 89 8.02 11.07 24.71
CA GLN A 89 6.71 10.61 25.21
C GLN A 89 5.47 10.66 24.29
N ARG A 90 4.98 9.47 23.92
CA ARG A 90 3.89 8.77 24.64
C ARG A 90 3.55 7.47 23.90
N MET A 91 4.24 6.39 24.25
CA MET A 91 3.81 5.06 23.81
C MET A 91 2.62 4.62 24.66
N GLN A 92 1.50 4.25 24.02
CA GLN A 92 0.36 3.68 24.73
C GLN A 92 0.78 2.37 25.39
N SER A 93 0.45 2.26 26.67
CA SER A 93 0.89 1.13 27.50
C SER A 93 0.21 -0.15 27.05
N THR A 94 0.88 -1.28 27.22
CA THR A 94 0.32 -2.61 26.91
C THR A 94 -0.99 -2.89 27.64
N ASN A 95 -1.25 -2.22 28.76
CA ASN A 95 -2.50 -2.30 29.52
C ASN A 95 -3.68 -1.68 28.77
N GLU A 96 -3.48 -0.55 28.07
CA GLU A 96 -4.53 0.06 27.22
C GLU A 96 -4.88 -0.85 26.05
N ILE A 97 -3.89 -1.50 25.44
CA ILE A 97 -4.12 -2.43 24.32
C ILE A 97 -4.88 -3.68 24.80
N MET A 98 -4.50 -4.25 25.95
CA MET A 98 -5.23 -5.38 26.54
C MET A 98 -6.67 -4.99 26.90
N GLN A 99 -6.88 -3.79 27.44
CA GLN A 99 -8.20 -3.27 27.79
C GLN A 99 -9.09 -3.10 26.56
N ILE A 100 -8.56 -2.58 25.44
CA ILE A 100 -9.28 -2.49 24.16
C ILE A 100 -9.66 -3.90 23.65
N ILE A 101 -8.74 -4.87 23.73
CA ILE A 101 -9.03 -6.26 23.30
C ILE A 101 -10.08 -6.91 24.22
N THR A 102 -10.02 -6.70 25.53
CA THR A 102 -11.02 -7.26 26.46
C THR A 102 -12.39 -6.63 26.27
N GLU A 103 -12.44 -5.32 26.03
CA GLU A 103 -13.68 -4.60 25.69
C GLU A 103 -14.28 -5.10 24.38
N ALA A 104 -13.44 -5.36 23.36
CA ALA A 104 -13.87 -5.94 22.09
C ALA A 104 -14.24 -7.43 22.18
N THR A 105 -13.85 -8.14 23.25
CA THR A 105 -14.14 -9.57 23.45
C THR A 105 -15.40 -9.79 24.28
N ILE A 106 -16.08 -8.73 24.74
CA ILE A 106 -17.42 -8.87 25.33
C ILE A 106 -18.37 -9.35 24.23
N PRO A 107 -18.87 -10.60 24.26
CA PRO A 107 -19.92 -11.00 23.36
C PRO A 107 -21.15 -10.16 23.73
N ALA A 108 -21.80 -9.55 22.75
CA ALA A 108 -23.11 -8.93 23.00
C ALA A 108 -23.97 -9.94 23.76
N ALA A 109 -24.47 -9.55 24.94
CA ALA A 109 -25.24 -10.44 25.79
C ALA A 109 -26.45 -10.97 25.00
N GLY A 110 -26.36 -12.22 24.54
CA GLY A 110 -27.45 -12.98 23.92
C GLY A 110 -27.23 -13.44 22.48
N THR A 111 -26.39 -14.47 22.25
CA THR A 111 -26.47 -15.29 21.02
C THR A 111 -26.18 -16.77 21.29
N ASN A 112 -26.98 -17.41 22.15
CA ASN A 112 -26.90 -18.86 22.41
C ASN A 112 -27.40 -19.76 21.24
N SER A 113 -27.45 -19.30 19.98
CA SER A 113 -28.15 -20.03 18.90
C SER A 113 -27.33 -20.39 17.66
N LEU A 114 -26.02 -20.14 17.61
CA LEU A 114 -25.25 -20.33 16.37
C LEU A 114 -24.25 -21.51 16.37
N ASN A 115 -24.36 -22.47 17.30
CA ASN A 115 -23.53 -23.68 17.28
C ASN A 115 -24.19 -24.89 16.58
N HIS A 116 -25.45 -24.80 16.15
CA HIS A 116 -26.15 -25.95 15.56
C HIS A 116 -25.99 -26.08 14.02
N TYR A 117 -25.44 -25.07 13.33
CA TYR A 117 -25.40 -25.05 11.85
C TYR A 117 -24.09 -25.55 11.23
N LEU A 118 -23.05 -25.85 12.02
CA LEU A 118 -21.72 -26.22 11.50
C LEU A 118 -21.48 -27.74 11.40
N THR A 119 -22.45 -28.60 11.76
CA THR A 119 -22.26 -30.07 11.80
C THR A 119 -23.29 -30.89 11.01
N GLY A 120 -24.07 -30.28 10.12
CA GLY A 120 -25.08 -30.98 9.32
C GLY A 120 -24.74 -31.00 7.83
N SER A 121 -24.38 -32.17 7.32
CA SER A 121 -24.09 -32.52 5.92
C SER A 121 -24.97 -31.85 4.87
N LEU A 122 -24.36 -31.44 3.75
CA LEU A 122 -25.05 -31.29 2.46
C LEU A 122 -24.17 -31.90 1.37
N ASP A 123 -24.57 -33.08 0.93
CA ASP A 123 -24.17 -33.70 -0.33
C ASP A 123 -24.57 -32.73 -1.47
N ILE A 124 -23.61 -32.34 -2.31
CA ILE A 124 -23.86 -31.48 -3.46
C ILE A 124 -24.02 -32.40 -4.67
N ASP A 125 -25.25 -32.42 -5.19
CA ASP A 125 -25.64 -33.14 -6.40
C ASP A 125 -24.89 -32.61 -7.63
N ASP A 126 -24.28 -33.54 -8.39
CA ASP A 126 -23.84 -33.37 -9.78
C ASP A 126 -25.08 -33.17 -10.66
N ASP A 127 -25.21 -32.01 -11.32
CA ASP A 127 -25.78 -31.85 -12.67
C ASP A 127 -25.96 -30.36 -13.02
N MET A 128 -25.01 -29.81 -13.78
CA MET A 128 -25.28 -28.66 -14.66
C MET A 128 -24.33 -28.72 -15.85
N GLU A 129 -24.75 -29.43 -16.91
CA GLU A 129 -24.15 -29.29 -18.23
C GLU A 129 -24.55 -27.93 -18.81
N GLU A 130 -23.56 -27.07 -19.09
CA GLU A 130 -23.74 -25.82 -19.82
C GLU A 130 -22.94 -25.92 -21.13
N ASP A 131 -23.66 -26.20 -22.22
CA ASP A 131 -23.16 -26.24 -23.59
C ASP A 131 -22.65 -24.85 -24.01
N LEU A 132 -21.33 -24.66 -24.02
CA LEU A 132 -20.69 -23.55 -24.71
C LEU A 132 -20.32 -23.97 -26.14
N GLU A 133 -21.24 -23.71 -27.08
CA GLU A 133 -20.94 -23.73 -28.51
C GLU A 133 -19.71 -22.87 -28.80
N SER A 134 -18.66 -23.53 -29.29
CA SER A 134 -17.40 -22.92 -29.69
C SER A 134 -17.64 -22.06 -30.92
N ASN A 135 -17.41 -20.75 -30.82
CA ASN A 135 -17.34 -19.86 -31.97
C ASN A 135 -15.88 -19.80 -32.46
N PRO A 136 -15.53 -20.39 -33.62
CA PRO A 136 -14.15 -20.46 -34.08
C PRO A 136 -13.90 -19.34 -35.07
N ASP A 137 -13.40 -18.18 -34.63
CA ASP A 137 -12.78 -17.16 -35.51
C ASP A 137 -12.07 -16.07 -34.68
N LEU A 138 -11.00 -16.44 -33.98
CA LEU A 138 -10.02 -15.46 -33.49
C LEU A 138 -8.64 -15.82 -34.05
N ASP A 139 -8.29 -15.15 -35.13
CA ASP A 139 -6.97 -15.12 -35.74
C ASP A 139 -5.91 -14.67 -34.72
N ILE A 140 -5.34 -15.62 -33.98
CA ILE A 140 -4.13 -15.43 -33.17
C ILE A 140 -2.96 -16.03 -33.94
N ALA A 141 -2.48 -15.27 -34.92
CA ALA A 141 -1.15 -15.44 -35.46
C ALA A 141 -0.36 -14.17 -35.20
N SER A 142 0.23 -14.03 -34.01
CA SER A 142 1.51 -13.32 -33.86
C SER A 142 2.15 -13.51 -32.48
N SER A 143 3.33 -14.14 -32.52
CA SER A 143 4.49 -14.00 -31.62
C SER A 143 4.38 -14.35 -30.13
N GLY A 144 5.01 -15.46 -29.74
CA GLY A 144 5.35 -15.73 -28.34
C GLY A 144 6.03 -17.08 -28.07
N GLU A 145 6.90 -17.57 -28.96
CA GLU A 145 7.71 -18.75 -28.66
C GLU A 145 8.75 -18.38 -27.57
N ILE A 146 8.59 -18.93 -26.36
CA ILE A 146 9.63 -18.93 -25.34
C ILE A 146 10.21 -20.35 -25.30
N VAL A 147 11.41 -20.49 -25.84
CA VAL A 147 12.21 -21.70 -25.77
C VAL A 147 12.85 -21.77 -24.38
N TYR A 148 12.58 -22.84 -23.62
CA TYR A 148 13.29 -23.13 -22.38
C TYR A 148 14.55 -23.94 -22.71
N ALA A 149 15.74 -23.41 -22.41
CA ALA A 149 16.98 -24.19 -22.46
C ALA A 149 17.11 -25.04 -21.18
N MET A 150 17.48 -26.31 -21.38
CA MET A 150 17.68 -27.32 -20.35
C MET A 150 19.06 -27.23 -19.71
#